data_AF-A0A821B6V2-F1
#
_entry.id   AF-A0A821B6V2-F1
#
_cell.length_a   1.000
_cell.length_b   1.000
_cell.length_c   1.000
_cell.angle_alpha   90.00
_cell.angle_beta   90.00
_cell.angle_gamma   90.00
#
_symmetry.space_group_name_H-M   'P 1'
#
loop_
_entity.id
_entity.type
_entity.pdbx_description
1 polymer ?
#
loop_
_entity_poly.entity_id
_entity_poly.type
_entity_poly.pdbx_seq_one_letter_code
_entity_poly.pdbx_strand_id
1 'polypeptide(L)'
;MVFMKPESALRRADELIDVGRKQRALETLFEVITSRRHRTWTKTHEPLMEKFLDLCVELKKSQLAKDGLHQYKTISQTVSVKSLEDVIMKFLEQNDFIITNQY
;
A
#
# COMPACT_ATOMS: atom_id res chain seq x y z
N MET A 1 21.35 -4.43 -2.07
CA MET A 1 19.92 -4.54 -1.72
C MET A 1 19.23 -5.34 -2.81
N VAL A 2 18.70 -6.50 -2.47
CA VAL A 2 17.97 -7.38 -3.39
C VAL A 2 16.57 -6.79 -3.55
N PHE A 3 16.27 -6.26 -4.73
CA PHE A 3 14.96 -5.69 -5.02
C PHE A 3 13.94 -6.82 -5.22
N MET A 4 12.84 -6.74 -4.49
CA MET A 4 11.79 -7.75 -4.50
C MET A 4 10.73 -7.37 -5.54
N LYS A 5 10.29 -8.34 -6.37
CA LYS A 5 9.16 -8.13 -7.27
C LYS A 5 7.89 -7.79 -6.46
N PRO A 6 6.95 -6.99 -6.98
CA PRO A 6 5.72 -6.63 -6.27
C PRO A 6 4.98 -7.84 -5.66
N GLU A 7 4.90 -8.95 -6.40
CA GLU A 7 4.27 -10.20 -5.95
C GLU A 7 5.01 -10.82 -4.76
N SER A 8 6.34 -10.79 -4.79
CA SER A 8 7.16 -11.34 -3.71
C SER A 8 7.08 -10.46 -2.45
N ALA A 9 6.99 -9.13 -2.63
CA ALA A 9 6.85 -8.19 -1.52
C ALA A 9 5.49 -8.31 -0.84
N LEU A 10 4.44 -8.52 -1.63
CA LEU A 10 3.11 -8.81 -1.10
C LEU A 10 3.13 -10.06 -0.20
N ARG A 11 3.66 -11.18 -0.72
CA ARG A 11 3.78 -12.43 0.06
C ARG A 11 4.63 -12.25 1.31
N ARG A 12 5.74 -11.52 1.21
CA ARG A 12 6.61 -11.21 2.35
C ARG A 12 5.90 -10.38 3.42
N ALA A 13 5.08 -9.42 3.00
CA ALA A 13 4.30 -8.60 3.91
C ALA A 13 3.26 -9.46 4.65
N ASP A 14 2.58 -10.38 3.96
CA ASP A 14 1.64 -11.31 4.58
C ASP A 14 2.32 -12.21 5.63
N GLU A 15 3.45 -12.83 5.27
CA GLU A 15 4.25 -13.62 6.23
C GLU A 15 4.65 -12.80 7.46
N LEU A 16 5.00 -11.51 7.28
CA LEU A 16 5.37 -10.62 8.37
C LEU A 16 4.17 -10.22 9.23
N ILE A 17 2.99 -10.05 8.65
CA ILE A 17 1.75 -9.76 9.37
C ILE A 17 1.35 -10.96 10.23
N ASP A 18 1.45 -12.18 9.69
CA ASP A 18 1.11 -13.43 10.40
C ASP A 18 1.96 -13.63 11.66
N VAL A 19 3.23 -13.23 11.62
CA VAL A 19 4.14 -13.26 12.79
C VAL A 19 4.08 -11.99 13.65
N GLY A 20 3.11 -11.09 13.41
CA GLY A 20 2.89 -9.86 14.18
C GLY A 20 3.88 -8.72 13.89
N ARG A 21 4.75 -8.84 12.89
CA ARG A 21 5.75 -7.84 12.51
C ARG A 21 5.21 -6.82 11.49
N LYS A 22 4.08 -6.19 11.83
CA LYS A 22 3.36 -5.24 10.97
C LYS A 22 4.20 -4.05 10.50
N GLN A 23 5.07 -3.52 11.36
CA GLN A 23 5.98 -2.43 11.00
C GLN A 23 6.98 -2.84 9.89
N ARG A 24 7.49 -4.08 9.94
CA ARG A 24 8.40 -4.60 8.90
C ARG A 24 7.67 -4.91 7.60
N ALA A 25 6.42 -5.38 7.70
CA ALA A 25 5.55 -5.55 6.54
C ALA A 25 5.38 -4.19 5.83
N LEU A 26 5.05 -3.13 6.58
CA LEU A 26 4.88 -1.78 6.05
C LEU A 26 6.15 -1.26 5.35
N GLU A 27 7.33 -1.43 5.97
CA GLU A 27 8.61 -1.05 5.37
C GLU A 27 8.85 -1.77 4.03
N THR A 28 8.58 -3.08 3.99
CA THR A 28 8.75 -3.90 2.79
C THR A 28 7.86 -3.43 1.64
N LEU A 29 6.59 -3.09 1.93
CA LEU A 29 5.66 -2.56 0.93
C LEU A 29 6.08 -1.17 0.45
N PHE A 30 6.51 -0.30 1.36
CA PHE A 30 6.94 1.06 1.05
C PHE A 30 8.18 1.10 0.14
N GLU A 31 9.14 0.19 0.34
CA GLU A 31 10.32 0.07 -0.53
C GLU A 31 9.93 -0.22 -1.99
N VAL A 32 8.88 -1.02 -2.21
CA VAL A 32 8.40 -1.31 -3.58
C VAL A 32 7.68 -0.10 -4.19
N ILE A 33 6.78 0.55 -3.44
CA ILE A 33 6.04 1.73 -3.89
C ILE A 33 6.98 2.89 -4.22
N THR A 34 8.06 3.06 -3.46
CA THR A 34 9.02 4.16 -3.67
C THR A 34 10.13 3.82 -4.67
N SER A 35 10.23 2.55 -5.09
CA SER A 35 11.31 2.09 -5.97
C SER A 35 11.25 2.74 -7.35
N ARG A 36 12.29 3.51 -7.69
CA ARG A 36 12.42 4.19 -9.00
C ARG A 36 12.69 3.24 -10.18
N ARG A 37 13.06 1.97 -9.92
CA ARG A 37 13.37 1.00 -10.99
C ARG A 37 12.14 0.23 -11.49
N HIS A 38 11.05 0.20 -10.71
CA HIS A 38 9.78 -0.45 -11.06
C HIS A 38 8.69 0.61 -11.29
N ARG A 39 8.95 1.57 -12.20
CA ARG A 39 7.99 2.64 -12.54
C ARG A 39 6.78 2.16 -13.36
N THR A 40 6.78 0.91 -13.81
CA THR A 40 5.66 0.37 -14.57
C THR A 40 4.65 -0.23 -13.62
N TRP A 41 3.51 0.45 -13.47
CA TRP A 41 2.38 -0.07 -12.75
C TRP A 41 1.95 -1.44 -13.29
N THR A 42 1.59 -2.36 -12.39
CA THR A 42 0.98 -3.65 -12.71
C THR A 42 -0.24 -3.87 -11.81
N LYS A 43 -1.14 -4.77 -12.18
CA LYS A 43 -2.32 -5.10 -11.35
C LYS A 43 -1.98 -5.51 -9.91
N THR A 44 -0.80 -6.08 -9.67
CA THR A 44 -0.32 -6.45 -8.33
C THR A 44 -0.10 -5.23 -7.42
N HIS A 45 0.07 -4.03 -7.99
CA HIS A 45 0.26 -2.80 -7.21
C HIS A 45 -1.01 -2.35 -6.48
N GLU A 46 -2.21 -2.69 -6.98
CA GLU A 46 -3.48 -2.42 -6.29
C GLU A 46 -3.57 -3.10 -4.92
N PRO A 47 -3.53 -4.44 -4.82
CA PRO A 47 -3.60 -5.12 -3.52
C PRO A 47 -2.40 -4.80 -2.64
N LEU A 48 -1.26 -4.42 -3.24
CA LEU A 48 -0.09 -3.94 -2.51
C LEU A 48 -0.37 -2.60 -1.83
N MET A 49 -0.96 -1.64 -2.55
CA MET A 49 -1.28 -0.32 -2.03
C MET A 49 -2.43 -0.37 -1.01
N GLU A 50 -3.45 -1.18 -1.25
CA GLU A 50 -4.54 -1.43 -0.29
C GLU A 50 -3.98 -1.92 1.05
N LYS A 51 -3.15 -2.97 1.02
CA LYS A 51 -2.53 -3.54 2.23
C LYS A 51 -1.57 -2.54 2.92
N PHE A 52 -0.85 -1.73 2.15
CA PHE A 52 0.00 -0.68 2.70
C PHE A 52 -0.82 0.37 3.47
N LEU A 53 -1.95 0.81 2.91
CA LEU A 53 -2.83 1.78 3.55
C LEU A 53 -3.50 1.21 4.80
N ASP A 54 -3.95 -0.05 4.77
CA ASP A 54 -4.49 -0.75 5.94
C ASP A 54 -3.49 -0.74 7.10
N LEU A 55 -2.23 -1.11 6.83
CA LEU A 55 -1.16 -1.09 7.83
C LEU A 55 -0.85 0.33 8.32
N CYS A 56 -0.95 1.34 7.45
CA CYS A 56 -0.77 2.74 7.83
C CYS A 56 -1.86 3.22 8.80
N VAL A 57 -3.13 2.82 8.61
CA VAL A 57 -4.23 3.14 9.52
C VAL A 57 -4.02 2.45 10.85
N GLU A 58 -3.74 1.15 10.82
CA GLU A 58 -3.54 0.35 12.03
C GLU A 58 -2.38 0.87 12.89
N LEU A 59 -1.25 1.21 12.25
CA LEU A 59 -0.05 1.72 12.92
C LEU A 59 -0.08 3.24 13.14
N LYS A 60 -1.17 3.92 12.78
CA LYS A 60 -1.36 5.38 12.87
C LYS A 60 -0.24 6.18 12.17
N LYS A 61 0.22 5.70 11.02
CA LYS A 61 1.31 6.28 10.21
C LYS A 61 0.78 7.15 9.07
N SER A 62 0.04 8.21 9.40
CA SER A 62 -0.58 9.12 8.43
C SER A 62 0.42 9.79 7.46
N GLN A 63 1.62 10.14 7.94
CA GLN A 63 2.66 10.72 7.08
C GLN A 63 3.14 9.73 6.01
N LEU A 64 3.38 8.47 6.38
CA LEU A 64 3.79 7.44 5.42
C LEU A 64 2.69 7.13 4.41
N ALA A 65 1.42 7.13 4.83
CA ALA A 65 0.29 6.96 3.92
C ALA A 65 0.28 8.05 2.84
N LYS A 66 0.47 9.31 3.24
CA LYS A 66 0.52 10.46 2.33
C LYS A 66 1.68 10.35 1.33
N ASP A 67 2.88 10.02 1.81
CA ASP A 67 4.06 9.87 0.96
C ASP A 67 3.90 8.69 -0.01
N GLY A 68 3.35 7.56 0.47
CA GLY A 68 3.04 6.39 -0.36
C GLY A 68 2.03 6.70 -1.45
N LEU A 69 0.94 7.40 -1.13
CA LEU A 69 -0.08 7.82 -2.12
C LEU A 69 0.50 8.75 -3.18
N HIS A 70 1.39 9.67 -2.79
CA HIS A 70 2.04 10.56 -3.75
C HIS A 70 2.84 9.77 -4.78
N GLN A 71 3.62 8.79 -4.33
CA GLN A 71 4.41 7.93 -5.22
C GLN A 71 3.54 6.98 -6.04
N TYR A 72 2.50 6.40 -5.44
CA TYR A 72 1.55 5.54 -6.14
C TYR A 72 0.85 6.29 -7.27
N LYS A 73 0.43 7.54 -7.03
CA LYS A 73 -0.13 8.43 -8.06
C LYS A 73 0.83 8.59 -9.24
N THR A 74 2.11 8.84 -8.97
CA THR A 74 3.11 9.00 -10.05
C THR A 74 3.27 7.71 -10.88
N ILE A 75 3.22 6.54 -10.25
CA ILE A 75 3.35 5.23 -10.92
C ILE A 75 2.12 4.91 -11.75
N SER A 76 0.91 5.09 -11.19
CA SER A 76 -0.35 4.74 -11.83
C SER A 76 -0.77 5.75 -12.92
N GLN A 77 -0.34 7.01 -12.84
CA GLN A 77 -0.68 8.06 -13.81
C GLN A 77 -0.36 7.69 -15.26
N THR A 78 0.68 6.87 -15.49
CA THR A 78 1.14 6.52 -16.84
C THR A 78 0.41 5.32 -17.46
N VAL A 79 -0.29 4.51 -16.66
CA VAL A 79 -0.86 3.23 -17.10
C VAL A 79 -2.34 3.10 -16.74
N SER A 80 -2.73 3.51 -15.53
CA SER A 80 -4.10 3.38 -15.04
C SER A 80 -4.39 4.44 -13.96
N VAL A 81 -4.88 5.61 -14.40
CA VAL A 81 -5.33 6.67 -13.47
C VAL A 81 -6.48 6.17 -12.59
N LYS A 82 -7.33 5.29 -13.13
CA LYS A 82 -8.50 4.73 -12.44
C LYS A 82 -8.13 3.87 -11.23
N SER A 83 -6.98 3.19 -11.28
CA SER A 83 -6.46 2.41 -10.16
C SER A 83 -6.23 3.25 -8.90
N LEU A 84 -5.81 4.51 -9.05
CA LEU A 84 -5.65 5.42 -7.91
C LEU A 84 -7.00 5.76 -7.27
N GLU A 85 -8.01 6.01 -8.10
CA GLU A 85 -9.37 6.32 -7.64
C GLU A 85 -9.96 5.13 -6.89
N ASP A 86 -9.87 3.92 -7.44
CA ASP A 86 -10.39 2.70 -6.82
C ASP A 86 -9.74 2.43 -5.44
N VAL A 87 -8.42 2.61 -5.32
CA VAL A 87 -7.70 2.45 -4.05
C VAL A 87 -8.09 3.52 -3.03
N ILE A 88 -8.26 4.78 -3.46
CA ILE A 88 -8.69 5.86 -2.56
C ILE A 88 -10.12 5.64 -2.08
N MET A 89 -11.04 5.24 -2.96
CA MET A 89 -12.44 4.97 -2.61
C MET A 89 -12.51 3.85 -1.57
N LYS A 90 -11.84 2.72 -1.81
CA LYS A 90 -11.76 1.62 -0.84
C LYS A 90 -11.18 2.07 0.50
N PHE A 91 -10.12 2.87 0.48
CA PHE A 91 -9.52 3.40 1.70
C PHE A 91 -10.53 4.23 2.50
N LEU A 92 -11.29 5.12 1.85
CA LEU A 92 -12.32 5.93 2.49
C LEU A 92 -13.45 5.06 3.05
N GLU A 93 -13.96 4.10 2.27
CA GLU A 93 -14.98 3.14 2.73
C GLU A 93 -14.54 2.35 3.96
N GLN A 94 -13.29 1.89 3.99
CA GLN A 94 -12.73 1.19 5.15
C GLN A 94 -12.63 2.10 6.38
N ASN A 95 -12.20 3.36 6.22
CA ASN A 95 -12.11 4.31 7.33
C ASN A 95 -13.50 4.73 7.84
N ASP A 96 -14.45 4.98 6.94
CA ASP A 96 -15.83 5.31 7.30
C ASP A 96 -16.52 4.14 8.01
N PHE A 97 -16.25 2.91 7.60
CA PHE A 97 -16.73 1.71 8.30
C PHE A 97 -16.14 1.59 9.70
N ILE A 98 -14.83 1.86 9.88
CA ILE A 98 -14.18 1.87 11.20
C ILE A 98 -14.82 2.93 12.11
N ILE A 99 -15.12 4.12 11.57
CA ILE A 99 -15.77 5.21 12.33
C ILE A 99 -17.21 4.83 12.68
N THR A 100 -17.97 4.26 11.75
CA THR A 100 -19.38 3.91 11.96
C THR A 100 -19.56 2.74 12.94
N ASN A 101 -18.65 1.76 12.96
CA ASN A 101 -18.67 0.65 13.92
C ASN A 101 -18.08 1.00 15.31
N GLN A 102 -17.63 2.23 15.50
CA GLN A 102 -17.20 2.76 16.80
C GLN A 102 -18.31 3.49 17.56
N TYR A 103 -19.54 3.56 17.03
CA TYR A 103 -20.70 4.19 17.66
C TYR A 103 -21.89 3.22 17.77
#